data_AF-A0A6N4X5J9-F1
#
_entry.id   AF-A0A6N4X5J9-F1
#
_cell.length_a   1.000
_cell.length_b   1.000
_cell.length_c   1.000
_cell.angle_alpha   90.00
_cell.angle_beta   90.00
_cell.angle_gamma   90.00
#
_symmetry.space_group_name_H-M   'P 1'
#
loop_
_entity.id
_entity.type
_entity.pdbx_description
1 polymer ?
#
loop_
_entity_poly.entity_id
_entity_poly.type
_entity_poly.pdbx_seq_one_letter_code
_entity_poly.pdbx_strand_id
1 'polypeptide(L)'
;MILIFIASVHFLFLAFLGMLSLVLLLIIIVLSYGFSQYTESVRIFKWSEIINKKILEIIVYDKEDLPSNDTFSAFSHDSSFRNLFLTKLINSERKFSGVAKDKIRDLFQEYKLENEAFKKLDKKNVYLVSGGIQELTAMNVKKAVPKISSFLTFPFAQVYQEAQYAMVYFKGFEGLFFLDTTTTKISEWQQLRLLLSISDIPENHYDDMERWLESTNDSVVIFTLRLLRKFQILSFYSVIDKLLDHPSVEVKIQVVQTLLSLENASTIQYLVEVYPTQEVEIQLEILKAMKISKDQCCISFLKKELWENPHIGIKVGAAEALFSLGHQEYLLEMVKDESLSEELIQIIKYALQEKVC
;
A
#
# COMPACT_ATOMS: atom_id res chain seq x y z
N MET A 1 46.39 -29.93 58.37
CA MET A 1 45.87 -28.56 58.17
C MET A 1 46.57 -27.84 57.02
N ILE A 2 47.91 -27.73 57.02
CA ILE A 2 48.70 -27.03 55.98
C ILE A 2 48.52 -27.65 54.57
N LEU A 3 48.52 -28.98 54.43
CA LEU A 3 48.39 -29.65 53.12
C LEU A 3 47.01 -29.41 52.46
N ILE A 4 45.94 -29.40 53.26
CA ILE A 4 44.56 -29.14 52.80
C ILE A 4 44.40 -27.67 52.37
N PHE A 5 45.05 -26.75 53.11
CA PHE A 5 45.07 -25.34 52.78
C PHE A 5 45.79 -25.08 51.45
N ILE A 6 46.94 -25.71 51.21
CA ILE A 6 47.70 -25.60 49.95
C ILE A 6 46.88 -26.13 48.76
N ALA A 7 46.21 -27.27 48.92
CA ALA A 7 45.36 -27.83 47.87
C ALA A 7 44.16 -26.91 47.53
N SER A 8 43.56 -26.28 48.54
CA SER A 8 42.46 -25.31 48.36
C SER A 8 42.93 -24.05 47.61
N VAL A 9 44.09 -23.51 47.96
CA VAL A 9 44.69 -22.35 47.28
C VAL A 9 45.05 -22.69 45.83
N HIS A 10 45.59 -23.88 45.57
CA HIS A 10 45.91 -24.32 44.21
C HIS A 10 44.64 -24.49 43.34
N PHE A 11 43.55 -25.02 43.91
CA PHE A 11 42.26 -25.10 43.22
C PHE A 11 41.69 -23.72 42.87
N LEU A 12 41.73 -22.79 43.83
CA LEU A 12 41.24 -21.42 43.62
C LEU A 12 42.07 -20.69 42.54
N PHE A 13 43.39 -20.89 42.52
CA PHE A 13 44.27 -20.36 41.48
C PHE A 13 43.93 -20.93 40.10
N LEU A 14 43.68 -22.24 39.98
CA LEU A 14 43.32 -22.88 38.71
C LEU A 14 41.95 -22.40 38.20
N ALA A 15 40.98 -22.25 39.11
CA ALA A 15 39.65 -21.69 38.79
C ALA A 15 39.75 -20.24 38.32
N PHE A 16 40.59 -19.42 38.97
CA PHE A 16 40.86 -18.05 38.54
C PHE A 16 41.52 -17.99 37.16
N LEU A 17 42.51 -18.85 36.90
CA LEU A 17 43.18 -18.94 35.59
C LEU A 17 42.20 -19.35 34.48
N GLY A 18 41.31 -20.30 34.77
CA GLY A 18 40.23 -20.72 33.87
C GLY A 18 39.24 -19.59 33.57
N MET A 19 38.82 -18.85 34.60
CA MET A 19 37.95 -17.68 34.43
C MET A 19 38.63 -16.59 33.60
N LEU A 20 39.92 -16.31 33.86
CA LEU A 20 40.70 -15.32 33.12
C LEU A 20 40.84 -15.70 31.64
N SER A 21 41.09 -16.99 31.35
CA SER A 21 41.17 -17.51 29.99
C SER A 21 39.83 -17.40 29.25
N LEU A 22 38.71 -17.70 29.93
CA LEU A 22 37.37 -17.54 29.37
C LEU A 22 37.07 -16.07 29.03
N VAL A 23 37.40 -15.14 29.93
CA VAL A 23 37.20 -13.70 29.70
C VAL A 23 38.06 -13.22 28.53
N LEU A 24 39.32 -13.63 28.44
CA LEU A 24 40.19 -13.31 27.31
C LEU A 24 39.64 -13.85 25.99
N LEU A 25 39.12 -15.08 25.98
CA LEU A 25 38.50 -15.69 24.80
C LEU A 25 37.26 -14.89 24.35
N LEU A 26 36.40 -14.49 25.28
CA LEU A 26 35.23 -13.65 24.97
C LEU A 26 35.65 -12.29 24.40
N ILE A 27 36.67 -11.66 24.96
CA ILE A 27 37.22 -10.39 24.44
C ILE A 27 37.72 -10.57 23.00
N ILE A 28 38.45 -11.65 22.71
CA ILE A 28 38.94 -11.94 21.36
C ILE A 28 37.77 -12.16 20.38
N ILE A 29 36.71 -12.86 20.79
CA ILE A 29 35.51 -13.06 19.95
C ILE A 29 34.83 -11.72 19.65
N VAL A 30 34.63 -10.87 20.67
CA VAL A 30 33.97 -9.57 20.47
C VAL A 30 34.81 -8.65 19.59
N LEU A 31 36.12 -8.60 19.80
CA LEU A 31 37.03 -7.78 18.99
C LEU A 31 37.11 -8.28 17.55
N SER A 32 37.18 -9.60 17.33
CA SER A 32 37.21 -10.17 15.97
C SER A 32 35.90 -9.95 15.23
N TYR A 33 34.75 -10.12 15.90
CA TYR A 33 33.45 -9.78 15.33
C TYR A 33 33.34 -8.29 15.00
N GLY A 34 33.73 -7.42 15.93
CA GLY A 34 33.73 -5.97 15.74
C GLY A 34 34.66 -5.52 14.62
N PHE A 35 35.84 -6.12 14.50
CA PHE A 35 36.78 -5.83 13.42
C PHE A 35 36.26 -6.32 12.07
N SER A 36 35.71 -7.53 12.00
CA SER A 36 35.05 -8.03 10.79
C SER A 36 33.94 -7.08 10.35
N GLN A 37 33.01 -6.75 11.24
CA GLN A 37 31.92 -5.82 10.96
C GLN A 37 32.40 -4.43 10.54
N TYR A 38 33.46 -3.92 11.19
CA TYR A 38 34.07 -2.64 10.84
C TYR A 38 34.66 -2.67 9.43
N THR A 39 35.45 -3.69 9.09
CA THR A 39 36.05 -3.82 7.75
C THR A 39 34.99 -3.96 6.66
N GLU A 40 33.91 -4.69 6.91
CA GLU A 40 32.77 -4.77 5.99
C GLU A 40 32.08 -3.42 5.82
N SER A 41 31.86 -2.68 6.91
CA SER A 41 31.24 -1.36 6.88
C SER A 41 32.08 -0.36 6.10
N VAL A 42 33.40 -0.35 6.30
CA VAL A 42 34.33 0.50 5.54
C VAL A 42 34.34 0.12 4.05
N ARG A 43 34.30 -1.18 3.72
CA ARG A 43 34.21 -1.66 2.33
C ARG A 43 32.91 -1.22 1.68
N ILE A 44 31.76 -1.41 2.35
CA ILE A 44 30.44 -0.98 1.87
C ILE A 44 30.40 0.53 1.68
N PHE A 45 30.97 1.31 2.60
CA PHE A 45 31.03 2.78 2.48
C PHE A 45 31.82 3.21 1.25
N LYS A 46 33.04 2.68 1.07
CA LYS A 46 33.88 2.98 -0.11
C LYS A 46 33.20 2.58 -1.42
N TRP A 47 32.62 1.38 -1.47
CA TRP A 47 31.89 0.93 -2.65
C TRP A 47 30.63 1.73 -2.92
N SER A 48 29.93 2.18 -1.86
CA SER A 48 28.77 3.06 -1.99
C SER A 48 29.16 4.39 -2.63
N GLU A 49 30.29 4.99 -2.25
CA GLU A 49 30.79 6.23 -2.88
C GLU A 49 31.09 6.01 -4.36
N ILE A 50 31.79 4.93 -4.71
CA ILE A 50 32.11 4.58 -6.10
C ILE A 50 30.83 4.40 -6.93
N ILE A 51 29.85 3.66 -6.40
CA ILE A 51 28.57 3.39 -7.06
C ILE A 51 27.74 4.68 -7.22
N ASN A 52 27.60 5.46 -6.15
CA ASN A 52 26.83 6.70 -6.16
C ASN A 52 27.42 7.68 -7.19
N LYS A 53 28.76 7.80 -7.22
CA LYS A 53 29.45 8.62 -8.22
C LYS A 53 29.13 8.15 -9.63
N LYS A 54 29.22 6.85 -9.93
CA LYS A 54 28.88 6.29 -11.24
C LYS A 54 27.43 6.56 -11.65
N ILE A 55 26.48 6.41 -10.71
CA ILE A 55 25.06 6.71 -10.95
C ILE A 55 24.85 8.20 -11.23
N LEU A 56 25.51 9.08 -10.48
CA LEU A 56 25.39 10.52 -10.69
C LEU A 56 26.00 10.94 -12.03
N GLU A 57 27.18 10.42 -12.37
CA GLU A 57 27.85 10.67 -13.65
C GLU A 57 26.95 10.29 -14.82
N ILE A 58 26.33 9.10 -14.80
CA ILE A 58 25.47 8.69 -15.91
C ILE A 58 24.18 9.53 -16.00
N ILE A 59 23.63 9.98 -14.87
CA ILE A 59 22.42 10.81 -14.88
C ILE A 59 22.73 12.21 -15.44
N VAL A 60 23.84 12.81 -15.02
CA VAL A 60 24.21 14.20 -15.33
C VAL A 60 24.84 14.35 -16.71
N TYR A 61 25.75 13.44 -17.07
CA TYR A 61 26.49 13.51 -18.33
C TYR A 61 25.90 12.55 -19.37
N ASP A 62 26.14 12.85 -20.64
CA ASP A 62 25.86 11.91 -21.72
C ASP A 62 27.03 10.94 -21.92
N LYS A 63 26.74 9.77 -22.50
CA LYS A 63 27.67 8.62 -22.54
C LYS A 63 29.02 8.97 -23.20
N GLU A 64 29.03 9.95 -24.10
CA GLU A 64 30.21 10.40 -24.85
C GLU A 64 31.18 11.26 -24.01
N ASP A 65 30.70 11.86 -22.92
CA ASP A 65 31.48 12.75 -22.04
C ASP A 65 31.97 12.05 -20.75
N LEU A 66 31.76 10.73 -20.63
CA LEU A 66 32.08 10.01 -19.40
C LEU A 66 33.59 9.75 -19.28
N PRO A 67 34.23 10.16 -18.16
CA PRO A 67 35.63 9.82 -17.90
C PRO A 67 35.81 8.31 -17.72
N SER A 68 36.95 7.76 -18.14
CA SER A 68 37.30 6.36 -17.91
C SER A 68 37.37 6.09 -16.41
N ASN A 69 36.43 5.29 -15.88
CA ASN A 69 36.36 4.99 -14.45
C ASN A 69 37.01 3.62 -14.15
N ASP A 70 38.34 3.60 -14.12
CA ASP A 70 39.15 2.40 -13.85
C ASP A 70 38.87 1.78 -12.47
N THR A 71 38.39 2.57 -11.52
CA THR A 71 38.09 2.09 -10.16
C THR A 71 36.78 1.31 -10.07
N PHE A 72 35.78 1.66 -10.89
CA PHE A 72 34.50 0.94 -10.89
C PHE A 72 34.64 -0.43 -11.55
N SER A 73 35.33 -0.49 -12.68
CA SER A 73 35.54 -1.74 -13.43
C SER A 73 36.28 -2.78 -12.58
N ALA A 74 37.26 -2.35 -11.76
CA ALA A 74 38.02 -3.22 -10.86
C ALA A 74 37.16 -4.05 -9.90
N PHE A 75 36.02 -3.52 -9.43
CA PHE A 75 35.12 -4.22 -8.50
C PHE A 75 33.87 -4.80 -9.16
N SER A 76 33.63 -4.51 -10.44
CA SER A 76 32.39 -4.87 -11.14
C SER A 76 32.15 -6.38 -11.28
N HIS A 77 33.19 -7.21 -11.07
CA HIS A 77 33.12 -8.66 -11.04
C HIS A 77 32.87 -9.25 -9.64
N ASP A 78 33.06 -8.48 -8.56
CA ASP A 78 32.85 -8.95 -7.20
C ASP A 78 31.36 -9.10 -6.89
N SER A 79 30.94 -10.27 -6.38
CA SER A 79 29.52 -10.55 -6.13
C SER A 79 28.90 -9.64 -5.06
N SER A 80 29.65 -9.26 -4.03
CA SER A 80 29.17 -8.38 -2.97
C SER A 80 29.03 -6.95 -3.49
N PHE A 81 29.99 -6.49 -4.30
CA PHE A 81 29.91 -5.21 -4.99
C PHE A 81 28.69 -5.16 -5.92
N ARG A 82 28.48 -6.20 -6.74
CA ARG A 82 27.33 -6.30 -7.65
C ARG A 82 25.99 -6.29 -6.90
N ASN A 83 25.89 -6.98 -5.77
CA ASN A 83 24.67 -6.96 -4.93
C ASN A 83 24.41 -5.58 -4.33
N LEU A 84 25.45 -4.90 -3.84
CA LEU A 84 25.33 -3.52 -3.36
C LEU A 84 24.94 -2.57 -4.50
N PHE A 85 25.54 -2.76 -5.67
CA PHE A 85 25.27 -1.97 -6.87
C PHE A 85 23.81 -2.11 -7.32
N LEU A 86 23.31 -3.34 -7.43
CA LEU A 86 21.90 -3.63 -7.69
C LEU A 86 20.98 -2.93 -6.68
N THR A 87 21.28 -3.07 -5.39
CA THR A 87 20.50 -2.43 -4.32
C THR A 87 20.47 -0.90 -4.47
N LYS A 88 21.60 -0.28 -4.80
CA LYS A 88 21.70 1.16 -5.03
C LYS A 88 20.94 1.60 -6.28
N LEU A 89 21.02 0.85 -7.37
CA LEU A 89 20.28 1.14 -8.59
C LEU A 89 18.77 1.09 -8.36
N ILE A 90 18.26 0.11 -7.63
CA ILE A 90 16.83 0.03 -7.28
C ILE A 90 16.39 1.22 -6.44
N ASN A 91 17.19 1.58 -5.43
CA ASN A 91 16.89 2.74 -4.60
C ASN A 91 16.94 4.06 -5.39
N SER A 92 17.79 4.16 -6.40
CA SER A 92 17.83 5.30 -7.31
C SER A 92 16.64 5.29 -8.28
N GLU A 93 16.31 4.14 -8.88
CA GLU A 93 15.17 3.99 -9.80
C GLU A 93 13.86 4.49 -9.19
N ARG A 94 13.66 4.26 -7.89
CA ARG A 94 12.49 4.75 -7.12
C ARG A 94 12.48 6.26 -6.90
N LYS A 95 13.63 6.91 -6.93
CA LYS A 95 13.79 8.35 -6.65
C LYS A 95 13.78 9.21 -7.91
N PHE A 96 14.07 8.62 -9.07
CA PHE A 96 14.17 9.32 -10.34
C PHE A 96 13.01 8.94 -11.29
N SER A 97 12.68 9.83 -12.21
CA SER A 97 11.65 9.64 -13.24
C SER A 97 12.18 10.08 -14.62
N GLY A 98 11.46 9.74 -15.69
CA GLY A 98 11.82 10.10 -17.07
C GLY A 98 13.20 9.60 -17.49
N VAL A 99 13.96 10.42 -18.22
CA VAL A 99 15.26 10.06 -18.80
C VAL A 99 16.25 9.54 -17.77
N ALA A 100 16.31 10.14 -16.57
CA ALA A 100 17.22 9.71 -15.52
C ALA A 100 16.92 8.26 -15.05
N LYS A 101 15.64 7.90 -15.01
CA LYS A 101 15.19 6.54 -14.68
C LYS A 101 15.60 5.54 -15.76
N ASP A 102 15.49 5.93 -17.03
CA ASP A 102 15.91 5.08 -18.15
C ASP A 102 17.43 4.86 -18.16
N LYS A 103 18.22 5.92 -17.89
CA LYS A 103 19.69 5.78 -17.74
C LYS A 103 20.09 4.82 -16.60
N ILE A 104 19.33 4.77 -15.50
CA ILE A 104 19.54 3.79 -14.40
C ILE A 104 19.25 2.36 -14.88
N ARG A 105 18.20 2.17 -15.67
CA ARG A 105 17.83 0.85 -16.23
C ARG A 105 18.84 0.37 -17.26
N ASP A 106 19.34 1.26 -18.11
CA ASP A 106 20.45 0.97 -19.03
C ASP A 106 21.66 0.43 -18.26
N LEU A 107 22.02 1.10 -17.16
CA LEU A 107 23.17 0.71 -16.34
C LEU A 107 22.97 -0.67 -15.71
N PHE A 108 21.74 -1.00 -15.30
CA PHE A 108 21.40 -2.34 -14.84
C PHE A 108 21.59 -3.41 -15.92
N GLN A 109 21.20 -3.11 -17.16
CA GLN A 109 21.34 -4.02 -18.31
C GLN A 109 22.81 -4.18 -18.74
N GLU A 110 23.55 -3.08 -18.84
CA GLU A 110 24.98 -3.03 -19.23
C GLU A 110 25.81 -3.98 -18.36
N TYR A 111 25.60 -3.92 -17.05
CA TYR A 111 26.33 -4.76 -16.07
C TYR A 111 25.70 -6.14 -15.86
N LYS A 112 24.66 -6.50 -16.63
CA LYS A 112 23.96 -7.79 -16.58
C LYS A 112 23.50 -8.16 -15.17
N LEU A 113 23.03 -7.17 -14.40
CA LEU A 113 22.63 -7.36 -13.00
C LEU A 113 21.33 -8.16 -12.86
N GLU A 114 20.57 -8.29 -13.94
CA GLU A 114 19.45 -9.23 -14.06
C GLU A 114 19.81 -10.64 -13.61
N ASN A 115 21.02 -11.12 -13.90
CA ASN A 115 21.46 -12.46 -13.50
C ASN A 115 21.51 -12.60 -11.96
N GLU A 116 21.90 -11.55 -11.24
CA GLU A 116 21.90 -11.57 -9.77
C GLU A 116 20.47 -11.57 -9.21
N ALA A 117 19.57 -10.82 -9.84
CA ALA A 117 18.16 -10.79 -9.44
C ALA A 117 17.45 -12.14 -9.73
N PHE A 118 17.73 -12.77 -10.88
CA PHE A 118 17.22 -14.11 -11.20
C PHE A 118 17.70 -15.18 -10.21
N LYS A 119 18.99 -15.16 -9.83
CA LYS A 119 19.53 -16.10 -8.82
C LYS A 119 18.78 -16.03 -7.48
N LYS A 120 18.19 -14.88 -7.13
CA LYS A 120 17.40 -14.73 -5.91
C LYS A 120 16.06 -15.45 -5.99
N LEU A 121 15.45 -15.54 -7.18
CA LEU A 121 14.19 -16.27 -7.40
C LEU A 121 14.33 -17.78 -7.17
N ASP A 122 15.54 -18.33 -7.30
CA ASP A 122 15.81 -19.76 -7.07
C ASP A 122 16.21 -20.09 -5.62
N LYS A 123 16.22 -19.10 -4.72
CA LYS A 123 16.53 -19.32 -3.29
C LYS A 123 15.29 -19.77 -2.53
N LYS A 124 15.51 -20.55 -1.47
CA LYS A 124 14.45 -20.93 -0.52
C LYS A 124 14.05 -19.81 0.43
N ASN A 125 14.91 -18.79 0.58
CA ASN A 125 14.66 -17.68 1.47
C ASN A 125 13.62 -16.73 0.85
N VAL A 126 12.45 -16.64 1.47
CA VAL A 126 11.30 -15.81 1.06
C VAL A 126 11.68 -14.35 0.87
N TYR A 127 12.51 -13.79 1.76
CA TYR A 127 12.99 -12.41 1.64
C TYR A 127 13.79 -12.21 0.36
N LEU A 128 14.70 -13.15 0.03
CA LEU A 128 15.47 -13.07 -1.22
C LEU A 128 14.57 -13.19 -2.45
N VAL A 129 13.62 -14.13 -2.46
CA VAL A 129 12.68 -14.31 -3.58
C VAL A 129 11.88 -13.02 -3.80
N SER A 130 11.28 -12.47 -2.76
CA SER A 130 10.51 -11.22 -2.84
C SER A 130 11.37 -10.05 -3.34
N GLY A 131 12.61 -9.91 -2.85
CA GLY A 131 13.57 -8.90 -3.31
C GLY A 131 13.94 -9.09 -4.78
N GLY A 132 14.11 -10.33 -5.24
CA GLY A 132 14.35 -10.64 -6.65
C GLY A 132 13.17 -10.23 -7.54
N ILE A 133 11.93 -10.49 -7.12
CA ILE A 133 10.72 -10.05 -7.84
C ILE A 133 10.68 -8.53 -7.90
N GLN A 134 10.88 -7.84 -6.78
CA GLN A 134 10.93 -6.37 -6.71
C GLN A 134 12.00 -5.80 -7.64
N GLU A 135 13.20 -6.38 -7.64
CA GLU A 135 14.34 -5.97 -8.44
C GLU A 135 14.06 -6.08 -9.94
N LEU A 136 13.57 -7.25 -10.37
CA LEU A 136 13.24 -7.52 -11.77
C LEU A 136 12.08 -6.63 -12.24
N THR A 137 11.12 -6.35 -11.36
CA THR A 137 9.96 -5.49 -11.67
C THR A 137 10.37 -4.03 -11.83
N ALA A 138 11.09 -3.45 -10.85
CA ALA A 138 11.55 -2.06 -10.90
C ALA A 138 12.45 -1.79 -12.13
N MET A 139 13.28 -2.76 -12.49
CA MET A 139 14.17 -2.70 -13.65
C MET A 139 13.50 -3.12 -14.98
N ASN A 140 12.18 -3.33 -14.98
CA ASN A 140 11.38 -3.64 -16.16
C ASN A 140 11.88 -4.89 -16.96
N VAL A 141 12.28 -5.94 -16.26
CA VAL A 141 12.81 -7.17 -16.87
C VAL A 141 11.67 -8.09 -17.33
N LYS A 142 11.07 -7.79 -18.49
CA LYS A 142 9.89 -8.50 -19.03
C LYS A 142 10.08 -10.02 -19.17
N LYS A 143 11.29 -10.49 -19.46
CA LYS A 143 11.59 -11.94 -19.56
C LYS A 143 11.42 -12.70 -18.24
N ALA A 144 11.33 -12.01 -17.11
CA ALA A 144 11.07 -12.61 -15.81
C ALA A 144 9.60 -13.00 -15.61
N VAL A 145 8.66 -12.46 -16.40
CA VAL A 145 7.22 -12.63 -16.22
C VAL A 145 6.79 -14.11 -16.09
N PRO A 146 7.23 -15.06 -16.94
CA PRO A 146 6.83 -16.46 -16.79
C PRO A 146 7.25 -17.06 -15.44
N LYS A 147 8.47 -16.75 -14.98
CA LYS A 147 8.97 -17.22 -13.69
C LYS A 147 8.24 -16.53 -12.54
N ILE A 148 7.99 -15.22 -12.63
CA ILE A 148 7.28 -14.48 -11.58
C ILE A 148 5.83 -14.96 -11.45
N SER A 149 5.16 -15.27 -12.56
CA SER A 149 3.80 -15.81 -12.56
C SER A 149 3.66 -17.11 -11.76
N SER A 150 4.70 -17.93 -11.70
CA SER A 150 4.70 -19.16 -10.89
C SER A 150 4.63 -18.89 -9.38
N PHE A 151 4.91 -17.67 -8.93
CA PHE A 151 4.81 -17.26 -7.53
C PHE A 151 3.41 -16.78 -7.13
N LEU A 152 2.45 -16.73 -8.05
CA LEU A 152 1.05 -16.45 -7.73
C LEU A 152 0.35 -17.57 -6.95
N THR A 153 0.95 -18.77 -6.89
CA THR A 153 0.45 -19.89 -6.08
C THR A 153 1.32 -20.14 -4.86
N PHE A 154 2.26 -19.23 -4.56
CA PHE A 154 3.24 -19.42 -3.49
C PHE A 154 2.60 -19.12 -2.12
N PRO A 155 2.83 -19.95 -1.09
CA PRO A 155 2.11 -19.84 0.19
C PRO A 155 2.51 -18.62 1.03
N PHE A 156 3.63 -17.97 0.72
CA PHE A 156 4.14 -16.85 1.51
C PHE A 156 3.61 -15.53 0.99
N ALA A 157 2.80 -14.85 1.81
CA ALA A 157 2.11 -13.60 1.46
C ALA A 157 3.03 -12.53 0.87
N GLN A 158 4.25 -12.37 1.41
CA GLN A 158 5.21 -11.39 0.89
C GLN A 158 5.61 -11.66 -0.57
N VAL A 159 5.87 -12.92 -0.92
CA VAL A 159 6.23 -13.31 -2.29
C VAL A 159 5.01 -13.22 -3.20
N TYR A 160 3.84 -13.65 -2.70
CA TYR A 160 2.59 -13.58 -3.43
C TYR A 160 2.22 -12.14 -3.82
N GLN A 161 2.30 -11.19 -2.87
CA GLN A 161 1.99 -9.77 -3.11
C GLN A 161 2.95 -9.11 -4.10
N GLU A 162 4.25 -9.45 -4.05
CA GLU A 162 5.20 -8.95 -5.04
C GLU A 162 4.95 -9.54 -6.42
N ALA A 163 4.55 -10.82 -6.51
CA ALA A 163 4.18 -11.45 -7.76
C ALA A 163 2.91 -10.82 -8.36
N GLN A 164 1.87 -10.57 -7.56
CA GLN A 164 0.66 -9.86 -7.98
C GLN A 164 0.99 -8.48 -8.54
N TYR A 165 1.77 -7.68 -7.78
CA TYR A 165 2.19 -6.36 -8.23
C TYR A 165 2.98 -6.43 -9.54
N ALA A 166 3.93 -7.36 -9.65
CA ALA A 166 4.70 -7.54 -10.86
C ALA A 166 3.83 -7.90 -12.07
N MET A 167 2.82 -8.78 -11.90
CA MET A 167 1.89 -9.10 -12.97
C MET A 167 1.12 -7.88 -13.46
N VAL A 168 0.58 -7.07 -12.55
CA VAL A 168 -0.11 -5.82 -12.93
C VAL A 168 0.86 -4.81 -13.55
N TYR A 169 2.08 -4.68 -13.02
CA TYR A 169 3.10 -3.81 -13.58
C TYR A 169 3.45 -4.15 -15.04
N PHE A 170 3.59 -5.45 -15.34
CA PHE A 170 4.01 -5.90 -16.67
C PHE A 170 2.86 -6.06 -17.67
N LYS A 171 1.66 -6.41 -17.20
CA LYS A 171 0.50 -6.74 -18.06
C LYS A 171 -0.66 -5.74 -17.95
N GLY A 172 -0.54 -4.70 -17.12
CA GLY A 172 -1.63 -3.76 -16.87
C GLY A 172 -2.85 -4.47 -16.27
N PHE A 173 -4.04 -4.15 -16.78
CA PHE A 173 -5.30 -4.73 -16.33
C PHE A 173 -5.33 -6.26 -16.43
N GLU A 174 -4.82 -6.85 -17.53
CA GLU A 174 -4.75 -8.31 -17.68
C GLU A 174 -3.93 -8.99 -16.59
N GLY A 175 -3.03 -8.24 -15.92
CA GLY A 175 -2.28 -8.72 -14.77
C GLY A 175 -3.13 -9.02 -13.54
N LEU A 176 -4.40 -8.59 -13.53
CA LEU A 176 -5.37 -8.84 -12.45
C LEU A 176 -6.03 -10.22 -12.50
N PHE A 177 -5.71 -11.09 -13.47
CA PHE A 177 -6.30 -12.44 -13.58
C PHE A 177 -6.20 -13.27 -12.28
N PHE A 178 -5.28 -12.95 -11.37
CA PHE A 178 -5.21 -13.62 -10.07
C PHE A 178 -6.44 -13.37 -9.20
N LEU A 179 -7.22 -12.31 -9.44
CA LEU A 179 -8.46 -12.01 -8.73
C LEU A 179 -9.50 -13.13 -8.88
N ASP A 180 -9.51 -13.84 -10.02
CA ASP A 180 -10.40 -14.98 -10.29
C ASP A 180 -10.23 -16.13 -9.28
N THR A 181 -9.06 -16.22 -8.64
CA THR A 181 -8.69 -17.34 -7.77
C THR A 181 -8.29 -16.92 -6.36
N THR A 182 -8.31 -15.61 -6.06
CA THR A 182 -7.81 -15.07 -4.81
C THR A 182 -8.76 -15.33 -3.65
N THR A 183 -8.36 -16.22 -2.75
CA THR A 183 -9.14 -16.57 -1.55
C THR A 183 -8.81 -15.71 -0.33
N THR A 184 -7.64 -15.07 -0.29
CA THR A 184 -7.18 -14.27 0.85
C THR A 184 -7.56 -12.80 0.71
N LYS A 185 -7.85 -12.11 1.83
CA LYS A 185 -8.10 -10.66 1.85
C LYS A 185 -6.88 -9.90 1.28
N ILE A 186 -7.12 -9.08 0.26
CA ILE A 186 -6.13 -8.16 -0.32
C ILE A 186 -6.10 -6.92 0.58
N SER A 187 -4.92 -6.60 1.13
CA SER A 187 -4.78 -5.45 2.02
C SER A 187 -5.01 -4.12 1.29
N GLU A 188 -5.45 -3.11 2.02
CA GLU A 188 -5.68 -1.76 1.49
C GLU A 188 -4.46 -1.16 0.78
N TRP A 189 -3.28 -1.36 1.37
CA TRP A 189 -2.02 -0.93 0.76
C TRP A 189 -1.74 -1.66 -0.56
N GLN A 190 -2.00 -2.97 -0.62
CA GLN A 190 -1.80 -3.75 -1.84
C GLN A 190 -2.82 -3.33 -2.91
N GLN A 191 -4.09 -3.13 -2.54
CA GLN A 191 -5.10 -2.60 -3.44
C GLN A 191 -4.70 -1.24 -4.01
N LEU A 192 -4.25 -0.30 -3.18
CA LEU A 192 -3.76 1.01 -3.64
C LEU A 192 -2.59 0.85 -4.61
N ARG A 193 -1.60 0.00 -4.28
CA ARG A 193 -0.43 -0.25 -5.13
C ARG A 193 -0.81 -0.84 -6.49
N LEU A 194 -1.76 -1.79 -6.53
CA LEU A 194 -2.28 -2.37 -7.76
C LEU A 194 -3.06 -1.32 -8.57
N LEU A 195 -3.96 -0.58 -7.91
CA LEU A 195 -4.78 0.46 -8.53
C LEU A 195 -3.93 1.55 -9.21
N LEU A 196 -2.85 1.99 -8.57
CA LEU A 196 -1.92 2.99 -9.12
C LEU A 196 -1.11 2.46 -10.31
N SER A 197 -0.99 1.14 -10.46
CA SER A 197 -0.20 0.51 -11.53
C SER A 197 -0.98 0.30 -12.82
N ILE A 198 -2.31 0.44 -12.78
CA ILE A 198 -3.19 0.27 -13.95
C ILE A 198 -3.42 1.64 -14.58
N SER A 199 -3.06 1.81 -15.85
CA SER A 199 -3.24 3.07 -16.59
C SER A 199 -4.60 3.21 -17.26
N ASP A 200 -5.19 2.09 -17.66
CA ASP A 200 -6.39 1.99 -18.48
C ASP A 200 -7.06 0.62 -18.31
N ILE A 201 -8.32 0.52 -18.72
CA ILE A 201 -9.08 -0.73 -18.79
C ILE A 201 -9.30 -1.03 -20.29
N PRO A 202 -8.82 -2.18 -20.81
CA PRO A 202 -9.01 -2.51 -22.22
C PRO A 202 -10.49 -2.73 -22.55
N GLU A 203 -10.83 -2.55 -23.84
CA GLU A 203 -12.16 -2.86 -24.34
C GLU A 203 -12.46 -4.37 -24.16
N ASN A 204 -13.70 -4.72 -23.82
CA ASN A 204 -14.22 -6.09 -23.65
C ASN A 204 -13.88 -6.84 -22.34
N HIS A 205 -13.56 -6.14 -21.25
CA HIS A 205 -13.40 -6.76 -19.92
C HIS A 205 -14.61 -6.58 -18.99
N TYR A 206 -15.81 -6.41 -19.56
CA TYR A 206 -17.04 -6.30 -18.77
C TYR A 206 -17.26 -7.57 -17.93
N ASP A 207 -17.21 -8.73 -18.57
CA ASP A 207 -17.44 -10.02 -17.90
C ASP A 207 -16.46 -10.29 -16.76
N ASP A 208 -15.20 -9.83 -16.88
CA ASP A 208 -14.19 -10.01 -15.83
C ASP A 208 -14.55 -9.20 -14.58
N MET A 209 -14.89 -7.92 -14.77
CA MET A 209 -15.30 -7.05 -13.67
C MET A 209 -16.63 -7.50 -13.05
N GLU A 210 -17.59 -7.97 -13.86
CA GLU A 210 -18.85 -8.53 -13.37
C GLU A 210 -18.58 -9.74 -12.46
N ARG A 211 -17.77 -10.70 -12.92
CA ARG A 211 -17.36 -11.85 -12.09
C ARG A 211 -16.63 -11.43 -10.81
N TRP A 212 -15.81 -10.38 -10.84
CA TRP A 212 -15.12 -9.91 -9.64
C TRP A 212 -16.04 -9.20 -8.64
N LEU A 213 -17.12 -8.54 -9.11
CA LEU A 213 -18.16 -8.00 -8.23
C LEU A 213 -18.99 -9.09 -7.54
N GLU A 214 -19.10 -10.27 -8.16
CA GLU A 214 -19.77 -11.45 -7.59
C GLU A 214 -18.85 -12.31 -6.70
N SER A 215 -17.60 -11.91 -6.51
CA SER A 215 -16.62 -12.68 -5.73
C SER A 215 -17.06 -12.85 -4.28
N THR A 216 -16.83 -14.05 -3.72
CA THR A 216 -17.02 -14.31 -2.28
C THR A 216 -15.97 -13.64 -1.40
N ASN A 217 -14.96 -12.99 -2.02
CA ASN A 217 -13.92 -12.26 -1.31
C ASN A 217 -14.24 -10.76 -1.35
N ASP A 218 -14.72 -10.22 -0.22
CA ASP A 218 -15.07 -8.80 -0.08
C ASP A 218 -14.00 -7.85 -0.61
N SER A 219 -12.71 -8.16 -0.41
CA SER A 219 -11.62 -7.29 -0.89
C SER A 219 -11.45 -7.27 -2.41
N VAL A 220 -11.88 -8.33 -3.10
CA VAL A 220 -11.94 -8.37 -4.58
C VAL A 220 -13.10 -7.50 -5.05
N VAL A 221 -14.27 -7.60 -4.41
CA VAL A 221 -15.43 -6.75 -4.71
C VAL A 221 -15.08 -5.27 -4.49
N ILE A 222 -14.50 -4.94 -3.34
CA ILE A 222 -14.05 -3.57 -2.99
C ILE A 222 -13.02 -3.05 -3.98
N PHE A 223 -12.01 -3.87 -4.34
CA PHE A 223 -11.01 -3.47 -5.31
C PHE A 223 -11.63 -3.21 -6.69
N THR A 224 -12.61 -4.02 -7.10
CA THR A 224 -13.34 -3.85 -8.35
C THR A 224 -14.17 -2.57 -8.35
N LEU A 225 -14.89 -2.28 -7.26
CA LEU A 225 -15.58 -1.00 -7.09
C LEU A 225 -14.63 0.20 -7.21
N ARG A 226 -13.39 0.09 -6.72
CA ARG A 226 -12.36 1.12 -6.86
C ARG A 226 -11.86 1.29 -8.29
N LEU A 227 -11.75 0.20 -9.05
CA LEU A 227 -11.43 0.27 -10.48
C LEU A 227 -12.54 1.00 -11.24
N LEU A 228 -13.80 0.61 -11.04
CA LEU A 228 -14.96 1.24 -11.68
C LEU A 228 -15.02 2.74 -11.36
N ARG A 229 -14.73 3.12 -10.11
CA ARG A 229 -14.62 4.52 -9.68
C ARG A 229 -13.48 5.26 -10.37
N LYS A 230 -12.26 4.67 -10.38
CA LYS A 230 -11.08 5.31 -10.99
C LYS A 230 -11.29 5.60 -12.47
N PHE A 231 -11.91 4.68 -13.19
CA PHE A 231 -12.08 4.74 -14.63
C PHE A 231 -13.46 5.22 -15.08
N GLN A 232 -14.33 5.62 -14.14
CA GLN A 232 -15.66 6.18 -14.41
C GLN A 232 -16.54 5.29 -15.30
N ILE A 233 -16.59 3.98 -15.00
CA ILE A 233 -17.31 3.01 -15.83
C ILE A 233 -18.79 2.96 -15.46
N LEU A 234 -19.58 3.86 -16.05
CA LEU A 234 -21.03 4.02 -15.80
C LEU A 234 -21.89 2.81 -16.17
N SER A 235 -21.43 1.94 -17.08
CA SER A 235 -22.20 0.76 -17.52
C SER A 235 -22.47 -0.27 -16.43
N PHE A 236 -21.77 -0.19 -15.29
CA PHE A 236 -21.96 -1.06 -14.13
C PHE A 236 -22.96 -0.51 -13.10
N TYR A 237 -23.56 0.66 -13.33
CA TYR A 237 -24.40 1.32 -12.33
C TYR A 237 -25.51 0.38 -11.76
N SER A 238 -26.21 -0.33 -12.64
CA SER A 238 -27.30 -1.27 -12.29
C SER A 238 -26.86 -2.62 -11.72
N VAL A 239 -25.56 -2.88 -11.71
CA VAL A 239 -24.94 -4.02 -11.02
C VAL A 239 -24.50 -3.57 -9.64
N ILE A 240 -23.92 -2.37 -9.56
CA ILE A 240 -23.41 -1.78 -8.32
C ILE A 240 -24.54 -1.51 -7.33
N ASP A 241 -25.69 -0.98 -7.78
CA ASP A 241 -26.82 -0.67 -6.90
C ASP A 241 -27.34 -1.91 -6.13
N LYS A 242 -27.45 -3.06 -6.79
CA LYS A 242 -27.82 -4.36 -6.19
C LYS A 242 -26.85 -4.83 -5.10
N LEU A 243 -25.60 -4.36 -5.10
CA LEU A 243 -24.61 -4.72 -4.07
C LEU A 243 -24.87 -4.02 -2.73
N LEU A 244 -25.87 -3.13 -2.60
CA LEU A 244 -26.33 -2.67 -1.30
C LEU A 244 -26.98 -3.77 -0.45
N ASP A 245 -27.38 -4.89 -1.07
CA ASP A 245 -27.87 -6.08 -0.36
C ASP A 245 -26.74 -7.04 0.08
N HIS A 246 -25.48 -6.71 -0.22
CA HIS A 246 -24.33 -7.55 0.11
C HIS A 246 -24.15 -7.70 1.64
N PRO A 247 -23.81 -8.89 2.18
CA PRO A 247 -23.73 -9.09 3.65
C PRO A 247 -22.66 -8.26 4.37
N SER A 248 -21.64 -7.80 3.64
CA SER A 248 -20.52 -7.03 4.19
C SER A 248 -20.79 -5.53 4.21
N VAL A 249 -20.80 -4.94 5.40
CA VAL A 249 -20.90 -3.48 5.61
C VAL A 249 -19.78 -2.74 4.89
N GLU A 250 -18.55 -3.28 4.86
CA GLU A 250 -17.41 -2.68 4.16
C GLU A 250 -17.68 -2.55 2.65
N VAL A 251 -18.29 -3.58 2.04
CA VAL A 251 -18.69 -3.56 0.64
C VAL A 251 -19.81 -2.54 0.41
N LYS A 252 -20.87 -2.54 1.23
CA LYS A 252 -21.99 -1.58 1.10
C LYS A 252 -21.53 -0.13 1.17
N ILE A 253 -20.59 0.20 2.08
CA ILE A 253 -19.98 1.54 2.15
C ILE A 253 -19.28 1.88 0.82
N GLN A 254 -18.51 0.95 0.27
CA GLN A 254 -17.84 1.16 -1.01
C GLN A 254 -18.82 1.29 -2.18
N VAL A 255 -19.97 0.61 -2.13
CA VAL A 255 -21.05 0.75 -3.11
C VAL A 255 -21.61 2.16 -3.09
N VAL A 256 -21.99 2.70 -1.93
CA VAL A 256 -22.50 4.08 -1.81
C VAL A 256 -21.49 5.10 -2.38
N GLN A 257 -20.22 4.97 -2.01
CA GLN A 257 -19.16 5.84 -2.51
C GLN A 257 -18.95 5.73 -4.03
N THR A 258 -19.10 4.53 -4.59
CA THR A 258 -18.98 4.30 -6.03
C THR A 258 -20.20 4.83 -6.78
N LEU A 259 -21.43 4.62 -6.29
CA LEU A 259 -22.64 5.19 -6.88
C LEU A 259 -22.58 6.71 -6.92
N LEU A 260 -22.12 7.35 -5.85
CA LEU A 260 -21.91 8.80 -5.81
C LEU A 260 -20.85 9.25 -6.82
N SER A 261 -19.76 8.51 -6.97
CA SER A 261 -18.74 8.86 -7.97
C SER A 261 -19.23 8.66 -9.40
N LEU A 262 -20.18 7.75 -9.62
CA LEU A 262 -20.80 7.42 -10.91
C LEU A 262 -22.20 8.06 -11.02
N GLU A 263 -22.44 9.13 -10.28
CA GLU A 263 -23.76 9.72 -10.07
C GLU A 263 -24.46 10.07 -11.39
N ASN A 264 -25.75 9.78 -11.43
CA ASN A 264 -26.68 10.18 -12.48
C ASN A 264 -27.92 10.81 -11.85
N ALA A 265 -28.85 11.30 -12.67
CA ALA A 265 -30.03 12.04 -12.21
C ALA A 265 -30.95 11.26 -11.23
N SER A 266 -30.82 9.93 -11.14
CA SER A 266 -31.62 9.08 -10.24
C SER A 266 -30.88 8.62 -8.99
N THR A 267 -29.57 8.89 -8.86
CA THR A 267 -28.74 8.33 -7.79
C THR A 267 -29.21 8.75 -6.41
N ILE A 268 -29.43 10.03 -6.19
CA ILE A 268 -29.84 10.54 -4.87
C ILE A 268 -31.24 10.05 -4.50
N GLN A 269 -32.17 10.03 -5.45
CA GLN A 269 -33.49 9.46 -5.23
C GLN A 269 -33.42 7.98 -4.83
N TYR A 270 -32.63 7.18 -5.55
CA TYR A 270 -32.43 5.77 -5.23
C TYR A 270 -31.85 5.57 -3.83
N LEU A 271 -30.84 6.36 -3.45
CA LEU A 271 -30.25 6.30 -2.11
C LEU A 271 -31.25 6.69 -1.00
N VAL A 272 -32.16 7.63 -1.25
CA VAL A 272 -33.28 7.94 -0.32
C VAL A 272 -34.21 6.74 -0.18
N GLU A 273 -34.54 6.07 -1.28
CA GLU A 273 -35.48 4.93 -1.30
C GLU A 273 -34.94 3.74 -0.50
N VAL A 274 -33.65 3.41 -0.65
CA VAL A 274 -33.04 2.27 0.05
C VAL A 274 -32.67 2.57 1.51
N TYR A 275 -32.44 3.85 1.86
CA TYR A 275 -31.93 4.27 3.16
C TYR A 275 -32.61 3.63 4.40
N PRO A 276 -33.95 3.53 4.49
CA PRO A 276 -34.62 3.01 5.69
C PRO A 276 -34.32 1.53 5.96
N THR A 277 -33.90 0.78 4.95
CA THR A 277 -33.60 -0.66 5.04
C THR A 277 -32.15 -0.94 5.42
N GLN A 278 -31.30 0.09 5.44
CA GLN A 278 -29.87 -0.04 5.64
C GLN A 278 -29.46 0.07 7.11
N GLU A 279 -28.31 -0.52 7.44
CA GLU A 279 -27.69 -0.41 8.75
C GLU A 279 -27.21 1.04 9.01
N VAL A 280 -27.06 1.43 10.29
CA VAL A 280 -26.75 2.80 10.69
C VAL A 280 -25.46 3.31 10.05
N GLU A 281 -24.44 2.45 9.94
CA GLU A 281 -23.16 2.75 9.29
C GLU A 281 -23.34 3.14 7.82
N ILE A 282 -24.25 2.47 7.12
CA ILE A 282 -24.54 2.71 5.70
C ILE A 282 -25.42 3.95 5.54
N GLN A 283 -26.40 4.13 6.43
CA GLN A 283 -27.21 5.34 6.50
C GLN A 283 -26.34 6.59 6.65
N LEU A 284 -25.36 6.57 7.55
CA LEU A 284 -24.38 7.65 7.70
C LEU A 284 -23.57 7.90 6.43
N GLU A 285 -23.16 6.86 5.72
CA GLU A 285 -22.45 7.01 4.45
C GLU A 285 -23.34 7.61 3.35
N ILE A 286 -24.62 7.23 3.30
CA ILE A 286 -25.61 7.82 2.38
C ILE A 286 -25.81 9.31 2.68
N LEU A 287 -25.89 9.72 3.94
CA LEU A 287 -25.98 11.14 4.31
C LEU A 287 -24.74 11.93 3.89
N LYS A 288 -23.54 11.34 4.01
CA LYS A 288 -22.31 11.93 3.48
C LYS A 288 -22.37 12.06 1.96
N ALA A 289 -22.91 11.06 1.25
CA ALA A 289 -23.08 11.12 -0.19
C ALA A 289 -24.03 12.27 -0.60
N MET A 290 -25.15 12.43 0.10
CA MET A 290 -26.08 13.55 -0.11
C MET A 290 -25.41 14.91 0.14
N LYS A 291 -24.65 15.04 1.24
CA LYS A 291 -23.85 16.24 1.55
C LYS A 291 -22.90 16.61 0.40
N ILE A 292 -22.29 15.63 -0.26
CA ILE A 292 -21.33 15.82 -1.36
C ILE A 292 -22.02 16.13 -2.69
N SER A 293 -23.10 15.42 -3.03
CA SER A 293 -23.86 15.60 -4.29
C SER A 293 -24.42 17.01 -4.49
N LYS A 294 -24.75 17.68 -3.37
CA LYS A 294 -25.43 18.97 -3.32
C LYS A 294 -26.84 18.99 -3.95
N ASP A 295 -27.44 17.82 -4.16
CA ASP A 295 -28.78 17.70 -4.73
C ASP A 295 -29.86 18.22 -3.76
N GLN A 296 -30.73 19.10 -4.24
CA GLN A 296 -31.82 19.68 -3.45
C GLN A 296 -32.99 18.71 -3.24
N CYS A 297 -33.06 17.61 -3.99
CA CYS A 297 -34.10 16.60 -3.85
C CYS A 297 -34.09 15.90 -2.48
N CYS A 298 -32.94 15.86 -1.79
CA CYS A 298 -32.83 15.22 -0.47
C CYS A 298 -33.23 16.11 0.71
N ILE A 299 -33.56 17.40 0.50
CA ILE A 299 -33.78 18.35 1.61
C ILE A 299 -34.94 17.95 2.52
N SER A 300 -36.09 17.59 1.95
CA SER A 300 -37.25 17.17 2.74
C SER A 300 -36.94 15.94 3.59
N PHE A 301 -36.20 14.99 3.01
CA PHE A 301 -35.73 13.79 3.69
C PHE A 301 -34.75 14.13 4.83
N LEU A 302 -33.72 14.95 4.57
CA LEU A 302 -32.75 15.36 5.60
C LEU A 302 -33.41 16.10 6.77
N LYS A 303 -34.39 16.95 6.48
CA LYS A 303 -35.19 17.62 7.52
C LYS A 303 -35.88 16.59 8.41
N LYS A 304 -36.57 15.61 7.81
CA LYS A 304 -37.24 14.54 8.55
C LYS A 304 -36.26 13.75 9.44
N GLU A 305 -35.12 13.33 8.89
CA GLU A 305 -34.13 12.55 9.65
C GLU A 305 -33.53 13.34 10.83
N LEU A 306 -33.31 14.65 10.67
CA LEU A 306 -32.85 15.51 11.76
C LEU A 306 -33.86 15.59 12.93
N TRP A 307 -35.16 15.67 12.61
CA TRP A 307 -36.21 15.78 13.62
C TRP A 307 -36.53 14.45 14.31
N GLU A 308 -36.70 13.39 13.51
CA GLU A 308 -37.39 12.16 13.97
C GLU A 308 -36.44 10.99 14.27
N ASN A 309 -35.22 10.96 13.71
CA ASN A 309 -34.39 9.76 13.80
C ASN A 309 -33.86 9.52 15.23
N PRO A 310 -33.96 8.31 15.81
CA PRO A 310 -33.50 8.06 17.18
C PRO A 310 -31.98 8.09 17.34
N HIS A 311 -31.21 7.93 16.26
CA HIS A 311 -29.75 7.88 16.32
C HIS A 311 -29.13 9.27 16.21
N ILE A 312 -28.40 9.66 17.25
CA ILE A 312 -27.69 10.95 17.35
C ILE A 312 -26.77 11.17 16.14
N GLY A 313 -26.01 10.14 15.74
CA GLY A 313 -25.10 10.24 14.59
C GLY A 313 -25.82 10.59 13.29
N ILE A 314 -27.03 10.06 13.08
CA ILE A 314 -27.84 10.36 11.90
C ILE A 314 -28.33 11.80 11.94
N LYS A 315 -28.82 12.27 13.09
CA LYS A 315 -29.19 13.69 13.28
C LYS A 315 -28.03 14.63 12.97
N VAL A 316 -26.82 14.32 13.47
CA VAL A 316 -25.60 15.10 13.18
C VAL A 316 -25.32 15.11 11.67
N GLY A 317 -25.30 13.94 11.03
CA GLY A 317 -25.08 13.84 9.58
C GLY A 317 -26.11 14.62 8.75
N ALA A 318 -27.39 14.57 9.15
CA ALA A 318 -28.47 15.30 8.50
C ALA A 318 -28.31 16.83 8.67
N ALA A 319 -27.97 17.31 9.87
CA ALA A 319 -27.71 18.72 10.13
C ALA A 319 -26.53 19.25 9.30
N GLU A 320 -25.42 18.52 9.25
CA GLU A 320 -24.25 18.88 8.45
C GLU A 320 -24.54 18.90 6.94
N ALA A 321 -25.35 17.95 6.45
CA ALA A 321 -25.78 17.90 5.06
C ALA A 321 -26.66 19.12 4.73
N LEU A 322 -27.67 19.43 5.54
CA LEU A 322 -28.52 20.63 5.39
C LEU A 322 -27.70 21.92 5.38
N PHE A 323 -26.74 22.04 6.29
CA PHE A 323 -25.83 23.18 6.33
C PHE A 323 -25.04 23.32 5.02
N SER A 324 -24.45 22.22 4.55
CA SER A 324 -23.63 22.19 3.32
C SER A 324 -24.45 22.48 2.05
N LEU A 325 -25.75 22.19 2.10
CA LEU A 325 -26.72 22.48 1.04
C LEU A 325 -27.27 23.92 1.08
N GLY A 326 -26.85 24.74 2.05
CA GLY A 326 -27.25 26.14 2.18
C GLY A 326 -28.51 26.39 3.03
N HIS A 327 -29.03 25.38 3.73
CA HIS A 327 -30.25 25.50 4.55
C HIS A 327 -29.95 25.95 5.98
N GLN A 328 -29.05 26.94 6.13
CA GLN A 328 -28.63 27.49 7.44
C GLN A 328 -29.77 28.23 8.15
N GLU A 329 -30.56 28.99 7.41
CA GLU A 329 -31.71 29.73 7.96
C GLU A 329 -32.70 28.79 8.63
N TYR A 330 -33.00 27.66 7.98
CA TYR A 330 -33.86 26.62 8.54
C TYR A 330 -33.32 26.05 9.85
N LEU A 331 -32.01 25.81 9.94
CA LEU A 331 -31.37 25.34 11.18
C LEU A 331 -31.45 26.39 12.30
N LEU A 332 -31.26 27.68 11.97
CA LEU A 332 -31.37 28.79 12.92
C LEU A 332 -32.81 29.02 13.41
N GLU A 333 -33.79 28.86 12.52
CA GLU A 333 -35.21 28.91 12.87
C GLU A 333 -35.58 27.76 13.79
N MET A 334 -35.09 26.55 13.49
CA MET A 334 -35.29 25.37 14.32
C MET A 334 -34.84 25.65 15.75
N VAL A 335 -33.62 26.11 16.00
CA VAL A 335 -33.10 26.40 17.36
C VAL A 335 -33.97 27.36 18.20
N LYS A 336 -34.81 28.19 17.57
CA LYS A 336 -35.73 29.10 18.28
C LYS A 336 -37.03 28.43 18.73
N ASP A 337 -37.30 27.21 18.29
CA ASP A 337 -38.46 26.43 18.67
C ASP A 337 -38.32 25.89 20.10
N GLU A 338 -39.20 26.32 21.00
CA GLU A 338 -39.21 25.95 22.42
C GLU A 338 -39.48 24.46 22.65
N SER A 339 -39.98 23.73 21.64
CA SER A 339 -40.29 22.30 21.73
C SER A 339 -39.07 21.37 21.54
N LEU A 340 -37.90 21.93 21.20
CA LEU A 340 -36.71 21.13 20.92
C LEU A 340 -36.01 20.63 22.18
N SER A 341 -35.57 19.38 22.14
CA SER A 341 -34.64 18.83 23.13
C SER A 341 -33.30 19.57 23.13
N GLU A 342 -32.68 19.74 24.30
CA GLU A 342 -31.32 20.30 24.43
C GLU A 342 -30.28 19.59 23.54
N GLU A 343 -30.43 18.27 23.38
CA GLU A 343 -29.58 17.45 22.50
C GLU A 343 -29.61 17.94 21.04
N LEU A 344 -30.81 18.14 20.49
CA LEU A 344 -30.99 18.59 19.11
C LEU A 344 -30.48 20.02 18.91
N ILE A 345 -30.65 20.90 19.92
CA ILE A 345 -30.06 22.24 19.93
C ILE A 345 -28.53 22.16 19.85
N GLN A 346 -27.91 21.25 20.61
CA GLN A 346 -26.46 21.08 20.62
C GLN A 346 -25.94 20.53 19.28
N ILE A 347 -26.66 19.60 18.66
CA ILE A 347 -26.35 19.06 17.32
C ILE A 347 -26.38 20.17 16.26
N ILE A 348 -27.43 21.00 16.26
CA ILE A 348 -27.56 22.08 15.29
C ILE A 348 -26.47 23.13 15.49
N LYS A 349 -26.16 23.48 16.75
CA LYS A 349 -25.05 24.39 17.07
C LYS A 349 -23.71 23.83 16.59
N TYR A 350 -23.48 22.53 16.76
CA TYR A 350 -22.27 21.87 16.28
C TYR A 350 -22.15 21.98 14.74
N ALA A 351 -23.20 21.64 14.01
CA ALA A 351 -23.22 21.75 12.54
C ALA A 351 -23.02 23.20 12.04
N LEU A 352 -23.55 24.19 12.76
CA LEU A 352 -23.36 25.61 12.46
C LEU A 352 -21.94 26.13 12.82
N GLN A 353 -21.29 25.55 13.82
CA GLN A 353 -19.96 25.94 14.28
C GLN A 353 -18.84 25.43 13.37
N GLU A 354 -19.06 24.33 12.64
CA GLU A 354 -18.02 23.63 11.88
C GLU A 354 -17.33 24.48 10.79
N LYS A 355 -17.77 25.73 10.51
CA LYS A 355 -17.11 26.64 9.54
C LYS A 355 -17.14 28.15 9.88
N VAL A 356 -17.16 28.54 11.17
CA VAL A 356 -16.68 29.89 11.55
C VAL A 356 -15.17 29.79 11.84
N CYS A 357 -14.37 29.52 10.81
CA CYS A 357 -12.91 29.61 10.81
C CYS A 357 -12.44 29.94 9.40
#